data_AF-A0A522IAE1-F1
#
_entry.id   AF-A0A522IAE1-F1
#
_cell.length_a   1.000
_cell.length_b   1.000
_cell.length_c   1.000
_cell.angle_alpha   90.00
_cell.angle_beta   90.00
_cell.angle_gamma   90.00
#
_symmetry.space_group_name_H-M   'P 1'
#
loop_
_entity.id
_entity.type
_entity.pdbx_description
1 polymer ?
#
loop_
_entity_poly.entity_id
_entity_poly.type
_entity_poly.pdbx_seq_one_letter_code
_entity_poly.pdbx_strand_id
1 'polypeptide(L)'
;MKRRQFRTAIGRTLAALYERRVIASVVLLAAASQAYAGGGLNAGTQAVNNLVMWFYGLCGIGAGGYLLWEGVQCWSKKADWVHDFGGGVAKVAGVGSALVLAGWAFGLFG
;
A
#
# COMPACT_ATOMS: atom_id res chain seq x y z
N MET A 1 -28.54 -31.58 44.49
CA MET A 1 -28.36 -30.13 44.22
C MET A 1 -27.31 -29.79 43.15
N LYS A 2 -26.19 -30.52 43.00
CA LYS A 2 -25.09 -30.19 42.05
C LYS A 2 -25.48 -30.11 40.55
N ARG A 3 -26.48 -30.85 40.08
CA ARG A 3 -26.91 -30.85 38.66
C ARG A 3 -27.57 -29.55 38.19
N ARG A 4 -28.21 -28.79 39.10
CA ARG A 4 -28.81 -27.48 38.78
C ARG A 4 -27.73 -26.40 38.59
N GLN A 5 -26.69 -26.45 39.43
CA GLN A 5 -25.55 -25.52 39.40
C GLN A 5 -24.72 -25.65 38.10
N PHE A 6 -24.53 -26.88 37.60
CA PHE A 6 -23.80 -27.13 36.35
C PHE A 6 -24.55 -26.62 35.11
N ARG A 7 -25.88 -26.77 35.07
CA ARG A 7 -26.73 -26.27 33.99
C ARG A 7 -26.72 -24.73 33.92
N THR A 8 -26.70 -24.06 35.07
CA THR A 8 -26.59 -22.60 35.14
C THR A 8 -25.20 -22.07 34.76
N ALA A 9 -24.13 -22.82 35.02
CA ALA A 9 -22.77 -22.43 34.63
C ALA A 9 -22.59 -22.49 33.11
N ILE A 10 -23.03 -23.58 32.48
CA ILE A 10 -22.94 -23.77 31.01
C ILE A 10 -23.79 -22.73 30.27
N GLY A 11 -25.01 -22.45 30.75
CA GLY A 11 -25.88 -21.42 30.15
C GLY A 11 -25.26 -20.02 30.20
N ARG A 12 -24.56 -19.67 31.28
CA ARG A 12 -23.85 -18.38 31.41
C ARG A 12 -22.65 -18.26 30.47
N THR A 13 -21.89 -19.33 30.28
CA THR A 13 -20.77 -19.33 29.33
C THR A 13 -21.24 -19.24 27.87
N LEU A 14 -22.35 -19.90 27.52
CA LEU A 14 -22.91 -19.82 26.18
C LEU A 14 -23.52 -18.44 25.89
N ALA A 15 -24.19 -17.83 26.87
CA ALA A 15 -24.69 -16.46 26.77
C ALA A 15 -23.54 -15.45 26.58
N ALA A 16 -22.44 -15.58 27.33
CA ALA A 16 -21.28 -14.72 27.17
C ALA A 16 -20.58 -14.87 25.80
N LEU A 17 -20.53 -16.08 25.24
CA LEU A 17 -20.00 -16.31 23.89
C LEU A 17 -20.92 -15.75 22.81
N TYR A 18 -22.25 -15.87 22.99
CA TYR A 18 -23.24 -15.26 22.10
C TYR A 18 -23.15 -13.74 22.13
N GLU A 19 -23.11 -13.12 23.30
CA GLU A 19 -22.94 -11.68 23.47
C GLU A 19 -21.66 -11.17 22.79
N ARG A 20 -20.52 -11.85 23.01
CA ARG A 20 -19.25 -11.50 22.33
C ARG A 20 -19.35 -11.59 20.82
N ARG A 21 -20.02 -12.60 20.29
CA ARG A 21 -20.24 -12.76 18.84
C ARG A 21 -21.14 -11.68 18.30
N VAL A 22 -22.25 -11.38 18.96
CA VAL A 22 -23.18 -10.30 18.57
C VAL A 22 -22.46 -8.95 18.55
N ILE A 23 -21.67 -8.65 19.59
CA ILE A 23 -20.88 -7.42 19.66
C ILE A 23 -19.88 -7.36 18.49
N ALA A 24 -19.12 -8.43 18.24
CA ALA A 24 -18.17 -8.47 17.12
C ALA A 24 -18.88 -8.27 15.76
N SER A 25 -20.03 -8.89 15.55
CA SER A 25 -20.84 -8.74 14.34
C SER A 25 -21.32 -7.30 14.16
N VAL A 26 -21.82 -6.66 15.22
CA VAL A 26 -22.29 -5.27 15.20
C VAL A 26 -21.14 -4.31 14.91
N VAL A 27 -19.96 -4.53 15.51
CA VAL A 27 -18.76 -3.73 15.22
C VAL A 27 -18.32 -3.89 13.77
N LEU A 28 -18.33 -5.11 13.22
CA LEU A 28 -17.97 -5.36 11.82
C LEU A 28 -18.97 -4.75 10.85
N LEU A 29 -20.27 -4.80 11.14
CA LEU A 29 -21.32 -4.15 10.34
C LEU A 29 -21.23 -2.63 10.39
N ALA A 30 -20.92 -2.05 11.55
CA ALA A 30 -20.70 -0.62 11.70
C ALA A 30 -19.43 -0.16 10.97
N ALA A 31 -18.36 -0.93 11.02
CA ALA A 31 -17.14 -0.66 10.25
C ALA A 31 -17.38 -0.78 8.74
N ALA A 32 -18.14 -1.80 8.32
CA ALA A 32 -18.49 -2.02 6.91
C ALA A 32 -19.41 -0.93 6.36
N SER A 33 -20.37 -0.43 7.15
CA SER A 33 -21.26 0.66 6.72
C SER A 33 -20.51 1.97 6.54
N GLN A 34 -19.58 2.29 7.44
CA GLN A 34 -18.72 3.47 7.32
C GLN A 34 -17.75 3.35 6.15
N ALA A 35 -17.15 2.17 5.94
CA ALA A 35 -16.30 1.91 4.78
C ALA A 35 -17.08 2.04 3.47
N TYR A 36 -18.31 1.52 3.40
CA TYR A 36 -19.15 1.61 2.21
C TYR A 36 -19.63 3.04 1.93
N ALA A 37 -20.01 3.80 2.97
CA ALA A 37 -20.40 5.21 2.85
C ALA A 37 -19.25 6.12 2.38
N GLY A 38 -18.00 5.75 2.69
CA GLY A 38 -16.79 6.41 2.17
C GLY A 38 -16.39 5.98 0.74
N GLY A 39 -17.22 5.20 0.04
CA GLY A 39 -16.95 4.69 -1.31
C GLY A 39 -16.30 3.29 -1.36
N GLY A 40 -16.21 2.61 -0.21
CA GLY A 40 -15.81 1.21 -0.09
C GLY A 40 -14.36 0.95 -0.47
N LEU A 41 -14.09 -0.31 -0.79
CA LEU A 41 -12.77 -0.75 -1.27
C LEU A 41 -12.32 0.06 -2.50
N ASN A 42 -13.24 0.46 -3.37
CA ASN A 42 -12.92 1.21 -4.58
C ASN A 42 -12.35 2.60 -4.28
N ALA A 43 -12.93 3.33 -3.31
CA ALA A 43 -12.39 4.62 -2.87
C ALA A 43 -11.02 4.47 -2.19
N GLY A 44 -10.84 3.41 -1.36
CA GLY A 44 -9.55 3.08 -0.78
C GLY A 44 -8.49 2.76 -1.84
N THR A 45 -8.83 1.94 -2.83
CA THR A 45 -7.96 1.61 -3.97
C THR A 45 -7.62 2.85 -4.80
N GLN A 46 -8.59 3.74 -5.05
CA GLN A 46 -8.32 4.99 -5.75
C GLN A 46 -7.39 5.92 -4.96
N ALA A 47 -7.58 6.05 -3.65
CA ALA A 47 -6.71 6.87 -2.80
C ALA A 47 -5.27 6.35 -2.79
N VAL A 48 -5.08 5.03 -2.69
CA VAL A 48 -3.75 4.40 -2.77
C VAL A 48 -3.13 4.62 -4.15
N ASN A 49 -3.89 4.40 -5.22
CA ASN A 49 -3.40 4.64 -6.58
C ASN A 49 -3.00 6.10 -6.79
N ASN A 50 -3.75 7.05 -6.23
CA ASN A 50 -3.43 8.46 -6.33
C ASN A 50 -2.15 8.82 -5.57
N LEU A 51 -1.95 8.27 -4.37
CA LEU A 51 -0.70 8.42 -3.62
C LEU A 51 0.50 7.88 -4.40
N VAL A 52 0.35 6.69 -4.98
CA VAL A 52 1.39 6.05 -5.80
C VAL A 52 1.72 6.93 -7.02
N MET A 53 0.71 7.47 -7.71
CA MET A 53 0.92 8.39 -8.83
C MET A 53 1.65 9.67 -8.42
N TRP A 54 1.32 10.26 -7.27
CA TRP A 54 2.00 11.48 -6.79
C TRP A 54 3.46 11.20 -6.40
N PHE A 55 3.71 10.06 -5.77
CA PHE A 55 5.06 9.61 -5.45
C PHE A 55 5.90 9.39 -6.72
N TYR A 56 5.33 8.77 -7.76
CA TYR A 56 5.99 8.64 -9.06
C TYR A 56 6.28 9.98 -9.72
N GLY A 57 5.37 10.95 -9.60
CA GLY A 57 5.60 12.32 -10.06
C GLY A 57 6.83 12.94 -9.39
N LEU A 58 6.94 12.84 -8.06
CA LEU A 58 8.09 13.35 -7.32
C LEU A 58 9.41 12.66 -7.72
N CYS A 59 9.43 11.33 -7.80
CA CYS A 59 10.61 10.58 -8.21
C CYS A 59 11.03 10.91 -9.65
N GLY A 60 10.06 11.04 -10.56
CA GLY A 60 10.31 11.42 -11.95
C GLY A 60 10.90 12.81 -12.09
N ILE A 61 10.39 13.79 -11.34
CA ILE A 61 10.95 15.15 -11.29
C ILE A 61 12.38 15.13 -10.75
N GLY A 62 12.64 14.38 -9.67
CA GLY A 62 13.99 14.25 -9.10
C GLY A 62 14.98 13.62 -10.08
N ALA A 63 14.59 12.53 -10.74
CA ALA A 63 15.41 11.86 -11.75
C ALA A 63 15.66 12.75 -12.97
N GLY A 64 14.64 13.45 -13.45
CA GLY A 64 14.76 14.41 -14.56
C GLY A 64 15.69 15.58 -14.21
N GLY A 65 15.56 16.13 -13.00
CA GLY A 65 16.44 17.20 -12.51
C GLY A 65 17.90 16.75 -12.41
N TYR A 66 18.15 15.55 -11.91
CA TYR A 66 19.49 14.96 -11.86
C TYR A 66 20.11 14.79 -13.25
N LEU A 67 19.37 14.23 -14.21
CA LEU A 67 19.87 14.05 -15.57
C LEU A 67 20.10 15.38 -16.29
N LEU A 68 19.22 16.37 -16.10
CA LEU A 68 19.42 17.71 -16.63
C LEU A 68 20.69 18.35 -16.06
N TRP A 69 20.95 18.17 -14.77
CA TRP A 69 22.19 18.64 -14.14
C TRP A 69 23.43 17.99 -14.78
N GLU A 70 23.48 16.66 -14.88
CA GLU A 70 24.60 15.95 -15.50
C GLU A 70 24.78 16.34 -16.98
N GLY A 71 23.69 16.54 -17.72
CA GLY A 71 23.73 17.00 -19.11
C GLY A 71 24.36 18.40 -19.25
N VAL A 72 24.02 19.32 -18.34
CA VAL A 72 24.63 20.65 -18.29
C VAL A 72 26.12 20.59 -17.95
N GLN A 73 26.53 19.68 -17.06
CA GLN A 73 27.95 19.45 -16.77
C GLN A 73 28.71 18.88 -17.98
N CYS A 74 28.07 18.00 -18.76
CA CYS A 74 28.64 17.45 -20.00
C CYS A 74 28.83 18.54 -21.08
N TRP A 75 27.89 19.47 -21.24
CA TRP A 75 28.06 20.62 -22.14
C TRP A 75 29.18 21.57 -21.69
N SER A 76 29.41 21.67 -20.39
CA SER A 76 30.49 22.48 -19.81
C SER A 76 31.87 21.80 -19.85
N LYS A 77 31.99 20.63 -20.48
CA LYS A 77 33.18 19.74 -20.48
C LYS A 77 33.68 19.39 -19.07
N LYS A 78 32.80 19.40 -18.08
CA LYS A 78 33.11 19.03 -16.68
C LYS A 78 32.80 17.56 -16.37
N ALA A 79 32.08 16.90 -17.26
CA ALA A 79 31.63 15.51 -17.13
C ALA A 79 31.61 14.84 -18.50
N ASP A 80 31.63 13.50 -18.52
CA ASP A 80 31.61 12.69 -19.73
C ASP A 80 30.20 12.19 -20.06
N TRP A 81 29.80 12.36 -21.34
CA TRP A 81 28.49 11.94 -21.83
C TRP A 81 28.20 10.46 -21.62
N VAL A 82 29.21 9.61 -21.82
CA VAL A 82 29.03 8.15 -21.77
C VAL A 82 29.05 7.66 -20.34
N HIS A 83 29.98 8.14 -19.52
CA HIS A 83 30.23 7.58 -18.20
C HIS A 83 29.31 8.19 -17.13
N ASP A 84 29.10 9.51 -17.17
CA ASP A 84 28.37 10.23 -16.12
C ASP A 84 26.88 10.37 -16.49
N PHE A 85 26.59 10.93 -17.67
CA PHE A 85 25.20 11.07 -18.11
C PHE A 85 24.59 9.71 -18.52
N GLY A 86 25.29 8.94 -19.36
CA GLY A 86 24.86 7.59 -19.75
C GLY A 86 24.72 6.63 -18.56
N GLY A 87 25.68 6.66 -17.63
CA GLY A 87 25.59 5.92 -16.37
C GLY A 87 24.43 6.39 -15.48
N GLY A 88 24.15 7.69 -15.45
CA GLY A 88 22.98 8.26 -14.79
C GLY A 88 21.67 7.75 -15.37
N VAL A 89 21.53 7.73 -16.70
CA VAL A 89 20.35 7.19 -17.40
C VAL A 89 20.15 5.71 -17.08
N ALA A 90 21.23 4.91 -17.10
CA ALA A 90 21.17 3.50 -16.76
C ALA A 90 20.70 3.27 -15.31
N LYS A 91 21.17 4.09 -14.36
CA LYS A 91 20.73 4.03 -12.95
C LYS A 91 19.23 4.36 -12.83
N VAL A 92 18.77 5.43 -13.47
CA VAL A 92 17.35 5.83 -13.45
C VAL A 92 16.48 4.75 -14.09
N ALA A 93 16.90 4.18 -15.21
CA ALA A 93 16.19 3.09 -15.87
C ALA A 93 16.15 1.81 -15.01
N GLY A 94 17.27 1.46 -14.36
CA GLY A 94 17.37 0.34 -13.44
C GLY A 94 16.39 0.47 -12.27
N VAL A 95 16.40 1.61 -11.57
CA VAL A 95 15.47 1.87 -10.46
C VAL A 95 14.02 1.94 -10.95
N GLY A 96 13.76 2.56 -12.10
CA GLY A 96 12.42 2.59 -12.71
C GLY A 96 11.89 1.20 -13.06
N SER A 97 12.75 0.29 -13.53
CA SER A 97 12.36 -1.08 -13.86
C SER A 97 11.97 -1.93 -12.64
N ALA A 98 12.51 -1.62 -11.45
CA ALA A 98 12.14 -2.31 -10.22
C ALA A 98 10.65 -2.18 -9.90
N LEU A 99 10.01 -1.09 -10.34
CA LEU A 99 8.57 -0.87 -10.18
C LEU A 99 7.73 -1.82 -11.05
N VAL A 100 8.17 -2.05 -12.29
CA VAL A 100 7.52 -3.00 -13.20
C VAL A 100 7.67 -4.42 -12.66
N LEU A 101 8.86 -4.78 -12.17
CA LEU A 101 9.12 -6.08 -11.56
C LEU A 101 8.32 -6.28 -10.27
N ALA A 102 8.19 -5.26 -9.44
CA ALA A 102 7.36 -5.31 -8.24
C ALA A 102 5.89 -5.55 -8.60
N GLY A 103 5.35 -4.83 -9.59
CA GLY A 103 3.99 -5.04 -10.08
C GLY A 103 3.75 -6.47 -10.57
N TRP A 104 4.69 -7.04 -11.32
CA TRP A 104 4.64 -8.45 -11.73
C TRP A 104 4.71 -9.42 -10.54
N ALA A 105 5.63 -9.18 -9.58
CA ALA A 105 5.80 -10.04 -8.42
C ALA A 105 4.56 -10.08 -7.51
N PHE A 106 3.87 -8.95 -7.32
CA PHE A 106 2.61 -8.93 -6.58
C PHE A 106 1.48 -9.66 -7.32
N GLY A 107 1.50 -9.66 -8.65
CA GLY A 107 0.55 -10.42 -9.46
C GLY A 107 0.70 -11.95 -9.34
N LEU A 108 1.82 -12.46 -8.84
CA LEU A 108 2.01 -13.90 -8.59
C LEU A 108 1.28 -14.40 -7.33
N PHE A 109 0.91 -13.50 -6.43
CA PHE A 109 0.23 -13.82 -5.18
C PHE A 109 -1.26 -13.42 -5.18
N GLY A 110 -1.77 -12.95 -6.33
CA GLY A 110 -3.16 -12.55 -6.55
C GLY A 110 -4.01 -13.66 -7.14
#